data_AF-A0A183F5B5-F1
#
_entry.id   AF-A0A183F5B5-F1
#
_cell.length_a   1.000
_cell.length_b   1.000
_cell.length_c   1.000
_cell.angle_alpha   90.00
_cell.angle_beta   90.00
_cell.angle_gamma   90.00
#
_symmetry.space_group_name_H-M   'P 1'
#
loop_
_entity.id
_entity.type
_entity.pdbx_description
1 polymer ?
#
loop_
_entity_poly.entity_id
_entity_poly.type
_entity_poly.pdbx_seq_one_letter_code
_entity_poly.pdbx_strand_id
1 'polypeptide(L)'
;MAIGHVETSLSRAAVDWMVKTADLTTLINQLNNNNFYGIDELFMATLQVTEALEMPGGFTAKCIQHETVVPSFVKLVFWRGNPMEKYCQSKKWRHSVCVFGIKDFKTLATTSQFLANKVLPYFDYAVVDCLHEVIFNRTYLGQVDYDLNLDLYRKHVSVRS
;
A
#
# COMPACT_ATOMS: atom_id res chain seq x y z
N MET A 1 -14.08 -4.34 -13.16
CA MET A 1 -13.32 -4.92 -12.03
C MET A 1 -11.90 -4.40 -12.11
N ALA A 2 -11.27 -4.11 -10.98
CA ALA A 2 -9.91 -3.59 -10.91
C ALA A 2 -9.05 -4.50 -10.02
N ILE A 3 -7.73 -4.51 -10.29
CA ILE A 3 -6.74 -5.28 -9.55
C ILE A 3 -5.87 -4.30 -8.76
N GLY A 4 -5.58 -4.62 -7.52
CA GLY A 4 -4.72 -3.81 -6.66
C GLY A 4 -3.96 -4.66 -5.65
N HIS A 5 -3.87 -4.14 -4.42
CA HIS A 5 -3.24 -4.82 -3.29
C HIS A 5 -4.26 -5.08 -2.20
N VAL A 6 -3.93 -6.03 -1.32
CA VAL A 6 -4.75 -6.37 -0.15
C VAL A 6 -4.79 -5.23 0.87
N GLU A 7 -3.67 -4.51 1.00
CA GLU A 7 -3.52 -3.40 1.91
C GLU A 7 -4.06 -2.11 1.30
N THR A 8 -4.86 -1.38 2.07
CA THR A 8 -5.50 -0.14 1.65
C THR A 8 -5.56 0.87 2.79
N SER A 9 -5.57 2.16 2.47
CA SER A 9 -5.82 3.24 3.42
C SER A 9 -7.22 3.81 3.16
N LEU A 10 -8.07 3.82 4.19
CA LEU A 10 -9.46 4.25 4.09
C LEU A 10 -9.74 5.40 5.06
N SER A 11 -10.53 6.36 4.59
CA SER A 11 -11.08 7.39 5.48
C SER A 11 -12.12 6.78 6.42
N ARG A 12 -12.35 7.44 7.57
CA ARG A 12 -13.43 7.03 8.47
C ARG A 12 -14.79 6.98 7.77
N ALA A 13 -15.07 7.98 6.91
CA ALA A 13 -16.31 8.05 6.14
C ALA A 13 -16.47 6.86 5.19
N ALA A 14 -15.38 6.41 4.56
CA ALA A 14 -15.38 5.22 3.72
C ALA A 14 -15.76 3.97 4.53
N VAL A 15 -15.15 3.78 5.70
CA VAL A 15 -15.43 2.64 6.57
C VAL A 15 -16.87 2.68 7.07
N ASP A 16 -17.35 3.84 7.54
CA ASP A 16 -18.73 4.00 8.00
C ASP A 16 -19.73 3.70 6.87
N TRP A 17 -19.46 4.16 5.64
CA TRP A 17 -20.28 3.86 4.46
C TRP A 17 -20.29 2.36 4.13
N MET A 18 -19.12 1.71 4.13
CA MET A 18 -19.00 0.28 3.83
C MET A 18 -19.75 -0.60 4.83
N VAL A 19 -19.78 -0.20 6.11
CA VAL A 19 -20.33 -1.02 7.19
C VAL A 19 -21.82 -0.72 7.43
N LYS A 20 -22.27 0.52 7.21
CA LYS A 20 -23.61 0.97 7.62
C LYS A 20 -24.53 1.35 6.48
N THR A 21 -23.99 1.65 5.30
CA THR A 21 -24.76 2.21 4.20
C THR A 21 -24.82 1.28 3.00
N ALA A 22 -23.67 0.75 2.56
CA ALA A 22 -23.59 -0.09 1.39
C ALA A 22 -23.97 -1.54 1.70
N ASP A 23 -24.89 -2.12 0.92
CA ASP A 23 -25.07 -3.57 0.91
C ASP A 23 -24.06 -4.20 -0.06
N LEU A 24 -22.94 -4.67 0.50
CA LEU A 24 -21.86 -5.32 -0.26
C LEU A 24 -22.06 -6.84 -0.39
N THR A 25 -23.16 -7.40 0.11
CA THR A 25 -23.40 -8.85 0.18
C THR A 25 -23.31 -9.50 -1.19
N THR A 26 -23.98 -8.91 -2.19
CA THR A 26 -23.96 -9.44 -3.56
C THR A 26 -22.56 -9.46 -4.15
N LEU A 27 -21.80 -8.38 -3.96
CA LEU A 27 -20.42 -8.28 -4.46
C LEU A 27 -19.50 -9.31 -3.78
N ILE A 28 -19.57 -9.41 -2.46
CA ILE A 28 -18.77 -10.36 -1.67
C ILE A 28 -19.08 -11.80 -2.08
N ASN A 29 -20.37 -12.14 -2.24
CA ASN A 29 -20.77 -13.48 -2.67
C ASN A 29 -20.27 -13.80 -4.09
N GLN A 30 -20.31 -12.83 -5.01
CA GLN A 30 -19.78 -13.00 -6.36
C GLN A 30 -18.27 -13.23 -6.36
N LEU A 31 -17.51 -12.51 -5.54
CA LEU A 31 -16.07 -12.71 -5.43
C LEU A 31 -15.72 -14.06 -4.80
N ASN A 32 -16.48 -14.49 -3.79
CA ASN A 32 -16.25 -15.75 -3.09
C ASN A 32 -16.67 -17.00 -3.88
N ASN A 33 -17.69 -16.90 -4.74
CA ASN A 33 -18.27 -18.07 -5.42
C ASN A 33 -17.38 -18.68 -6.51
N ASN A 34 -16.36 -17.98 -6.98
CA ASN A 34 -15.70 -18.34 -8.23
C ASN A 34 -14.36 -19.10 -8.08
N ASN A 35 -13.97 -19.55 -6.89
CA ASN A 35 -12.67 -20.22 -6.63
C ASN A 35 -11.45 -19.49 -7.23
N PHE A 36 -11.55 -18.17 -7.43
CA PHE A 36 -10.45 -17.39 -7.99
C PHE A 36 -9.35 -17.19 -6.94
N TYR A 37 -8.11 -17.25 -7.40
CA TYR A 37 -6.95 -16.92 -6.58
C TYR A 37 -6.79 -15.41 -6.47
N GLY A 38 -6.44 -14.89 -5.29
CA GLY A 38 -6.16 -13.45 -5.07
C GLY A 38 -7.39 -12.53 -5.06
N ILE A 39 -8.56 -13.03 -4.63
CA ILE A 39 -9.80 -12.23 -4.55
C ILE A 39 -9.68 -11.00 -3.63
N ASP A 40 -8.81 -11.08 -2.65
CA ASP A 40 -8.45 -10.01 -1.73
C ASP A 40 -7.73 -8.84 -2.43
N GLU A 41 -7.11 -9.09 -3.59
CA GLU A 41 -6.52 -8.04 -4.46
C GLU A 41 -7.55 -7.39 -5.40
N LEU A 42 -8.79 -7.91 -5.46
CA LEU A 42 -9.85 -7.40 -6.33
C LEU A 42 -10.85 -6.51 -5.60
N PHE A 43 -11.21 -6.87 -4.36
CA PHE A 43 -12.33 -6.25 -3.64
C PHE A 43 -12.15 -4.74 -3.46
N MET A 44 -11.08 -4.32 -2.78
CA MET A 44 -10.88 -2.91 -2.46
C MET A 44 -10.60 -2.06 -3.70
N ALA A 45 -9.81 -2.58 -4.64
CA ALA A 45 -9.51 -1.89 -5.89
C ALA A 45 -10.79 -1.68 -6.71
N THR A 46 -11.64 -2.70 -6.82
CA THR A 46 -12.91 -2.60 -7.55
C THR A 46 -13.87 -1.64 -6.88
N LEU A 47 -13.98 -1.70 -5.54
CA LEU A 47 -14.88 -0.85 -4.77
C LEU A 47 -14.51 0.63 -4.95
N GLN A 48 -13.22 0.97 -4.84
CA GLN A 48 -12.76 2.35 -4.90
C GLN A 48 -12.96 3.01 -6.27
N VAL A 49 -12.91 2.25 -7.37
CA VAL A 49 -13.02 2.85 -8.72
C VAL A 49 -14.43 2.79 -9.31
N THR A 50 -15.37 2.16 -8.61
CA THR A 50 -16.75 2.04 -9.07
C THR A 50 -17.51 3.32 -8.72
N GLU A 51 -17.54 4.26 -9.67
CA GLU A 51 -18.19 5.57 -9.48
C GLU A 51 -19.67 5.46 -9.06
N ALA A 52 -20.40 4.46 -9.58
CA ALA A 52 -21.81 4.23 -9.27
C ALA A 52 -22.09 3.90 -7.78
N LEU A 53 -21.06 3.49 -7.02
CA LEU A 53 -21.20 3.23 -5.59
C LEU A 53 -20.98 4.49 -4.74
N GLU A 54 -20.44 5.57 -5.32
CA GLU A 54 -20.21 6.84 -4.64
C GLU A 54 -19.48 6.71 -3.28
N MET A 55 -18.58 5.73 -3.17
CA MET A 55 -17.81 5.47 -1.96
C MET A 55 -17.04 6.75 -1.54
N PRO A 56 -17.13 7.18 -0.27
CA PRO A 56 -16.36 8.32 0.20
C PRO A 56 -14.85 8.12 0.03
N GLY A 57 -14.17 9.07 -0.60
CA GLY A 57 -12.76 8.93 -0.96
C GLY A 57 -12.50 7.97 -2.13
N GLY A 58 -13.54 7.55 -2.86
CA GLY A 58 -13.43 6.76 -4.07
C GLY A 58 -12.76 7.52 -5.22
N PHE A 59 -12.18 6.75 -6.13
CA PHE A 59 -11.44 7.21 -7.29
C PHE A 59 -12.18 6.93 -8.61
N THR A 60 -11.68 7.45 -9.73
CA THR A 60 -12.30 7.25 -11.05
C THR A 60 -11.74 6.02 -11.76
N ALA A 61 -12.59 5.29 -12.47
CA ALA A 61 -12.15 4.20 -13.34
C ALA A 61 -11.44 4.69 -14.62
N LYS A 62 -11.52 5.98 -14.95
CA LYS A 62 -10.92 6.55 -16.17
C LYS A 62 -9.41 6.34 -16.26
N CYS A 63 -8.69 6.34 -15.15
CA CYS A 63 -7.24 6.08 -15.14
C CYS A 63 -6.90 4.63 -15.49
N ILE A 64 -7.74 3.67 -15.07
CA ILE A 64 -7.57 2.25 -15.41
C ILE A 64 -7.85 2.02 -16.90
N GLN A 65 -8.82 2.73 -17.47
CA GLN A 65 -9.17 2.62 -18.89
C GLN A 65 -8.03 3.06 -19.84
N HIS A 66 -7.08 3.86 -19.35
CA HIS A 66 -5.92 4.33 -20.10
C HIS A 66 -4.61 3.62 -19.70
N GLU A 67 -4.72 2.42 -19.10
CA GLU A 67 -3.56 1.60 -18.67
C GLU A 67 -2.56 2.34 -17.77
N THR A 68 -3.00 3.40 -17.09
CA THR A 68 -2.14 4.23 -16.25
C THR A 68 -2.07 3.62 -14.85
N VAL A 69 -0.88 3.17 -14.45
CA VAL A 69 -0.64 2.67 -13.09
C VAL A 69 -0.63 3.84 -12.12
N VAL A 70 -1.58 3.85 -11.19
CA VAL A 70 -1.63 4.83 -10.10
C VAL A 70 -0.79 4.30 -8.93
N PRO A 71 0.31 4.98 -8.55
CA PRO A 71 1.14 4.53 -7.43
C PRO A 71 0.36 4.59 -6.12
N SER A 72 0.61 3.63 -5.22
CA SER A 72 0.04 3.61 -3.87
C SER A 72 1.08 4.07 -2.85
N PHE A 73 0.66 4.88 -1.88
CA PHE A 73 1.47 5.22 -0.71
C PHE A 73 1.30 4.24 0.46
N VAL A 74 0.42 3.25 0.34
CA VAL A 74 0.13 2.36 1.48
C VAL A 74 1.32 1.46 1.79
N LYS A 75 1.95 0.86 0.78
CA LYS A 75 2.92 -0.21 0.98
C LYS A 75 4.06 -0.17 -0.04
N LEU A 76 5.29 -0.17 0.47
CA LEU A 76 6.50 -0.49 -0.29
C LEU A 76 6.66 -2.00 -0.37
N VAL A 77 6.81 -2.54 -1.58
CA VAL A 77 7.12 -3.95 -1.83
C VAL A 77 7.96 -4.08 -3.09
N PHE A 78 9.00 -4.93 -3.04
CA PHE A 78 9.76 -5.31 -4.23
C PHE A 78 9.48 -6.77 -4.59
N TRP A 79 9.15 -6.98 -5.86
CA TRP A 79 8.85 -8.30 -6.40
C TRP A 79 10.00 -8.80 -7.27
N ARG A 80 10.25 -10.10 -7.20
CA ARG A 80 11.22 -10.76 -8.06
C ARG A 80 10.68 -10.84 -9.48
N GLY A 81 11.53 -10.65 -10.48
CA GLY A 81 11.15 -10.68 -11.89
C GLY A 81 10.55 -9.37 -12.42
N ASN A 82 10.54 -8.29 -11.63
CA ASN A 82 10.17 -6.96 -12.09
C ASN A 82 11.39 -6.02 -12.13
N PRO A 83 11.30 -4.85 -12.79
CA PRO A 83 12.41 -3.89 -12.83
C PRO A 83 12.87 -3.35 -11.48
N MET A 84 12.05 -3.49 -10.43
CA MET A 84 12.36 -3.09 -9.06
C MET A 84 13.17 -4.15 -8.29
N GLU A 85 13.39 -5.35 -8.85
CA GLU A 85 14.15 -6.43 -8.23
C GLU A 85 15.55 -5.96 -7.77
N LYS A 86 16.19 -5.09 -8.56
CA LYS A 86 17.51 -4.51 -8.29
C LYS A 86 17.58 -3.68 -7.00
N TYR A 87 16.45 -3.23 -6.47
CA TYR A 87 16.39 -2.44 -5.24
C TYR A 87 16.34 -3.29 -3.97
N CYS A 88 16.17 -4.62 -4.07
CA CYS A 88 16.28 -5.54 -2.95
C CYS A 88 17.76 -5.81 -2.61
N GLN A 89 18.35 -4.98 -1.75
CA GLN A 89 19.77 -5.04 -1.37
C GLN A 89 20.09 -6.20 -0.44
N SER A 90 19.12 -6.68 0.35
CA SER A 90 19.26 -7.91 1.13
C SER A 90 19.48 -9.15 0.25
N LYS A 91 19.03 -9.11 -1.01
CA LYS A 91 18.96 -10.24 -1.95
C LYS A 91 18.17 -11.44 -1.41
N LYS A 92 17.36 -11.25 -0.36
CA LYS A 92 16.55 -12.30 0.25
C LYS A 92 15.13 -12.25 -0.27
N TRP A 93 14.62 -13.40 -0.69
CA TRP A 93 13.30 -13.53 -1.29
C TRP A 93 12.48 -14.59 -0.54
N ARG A 94 11.17 -14.34 -0.37
CA ARG A 94 10.20 -15.32 0.11
C ARG A 94 8.90 -15.15 -0.66
N HIS A 95 8.47 -16.19 -1.36
CA HIS A 95 7.31 -16.17 -2.26
C HIS A 95 7.37 -14.99 -3.25
N SER A 96 8.53 -14.81 -3.90
CA SER A 96 8.81 -13.72 -4.85
C SER A 96 8.75 -12.29 -4.27
N VAL A 97 8.61 -12.12 -2.96
CA VAL A 97 8.68 -10.81 -2.29
C VAL A 97 10.04 -10.63 -1.61
N CYS A 98 10.63 -9.45 -1.76
CA CYS A 98 11.87 -9.08 -1.07
C CYS A 98 11.66 -9.08 0.44
N VAL A 99 12.58 -9.72 1.16
CA VAL A 99 12.66 -9.65 2.62
C VAL A 99 13.72 -8.60 2.94
N PHE A 100 13.28 -7.43 3.40
CA PHE A 100 14.16 -6.33 3.74
C PHE A 100 15.06 -6.69 4.93
N GLY A 101 16.33 -6.26 4.85
CA GLY A 101 17.31 -6.32 5.93
C GLY A 101 18.04 -4.99 6.08
N ILE A 102 19.10 -4.94 6.89
CA ILE A 102 19.81 -3.70 7.21
C ILE A 102 20.41 -3.03 5.97
N LYS A 103 20.73 -3.80 4.92
CA LYS A 103 21.20 -3.27 3.63
C LYS A 103 20.14 -2.45 2.89
N ASP A 104 18.86 -2.64 3.22
CA ASP A 104 17.74 -1.88 2.66
C ASP A 104 17.36 -0.67 3.51
N PHE A 105 18.02 -0.46 4.66
CA PHE A 105 17.66 0.56 5.64
C PHE A 105 17.54 1.95 5.04
N LYS A 106 18.48 2.36 4.19
CA LYS A 106 18.43 3.67 3.52
C LYS A 106 17.13 3.83 2.74
N THR A 107 16.75 2.83 1.94
CA THR A 107 15.49 2.85 1.18
C THR A 107 14.29 2.98 2.10
N LEU A 108 14.25 2.19 3.18
CA LEU A 108 13.14 2.18 4.13
C LEU A 108 13.02 3.50 4.91
N ALA A 109 14.15 4.08 5.33
CA ALA A 109 14.18 5.34 6.07
C ALA A 109 13.75 6.55 5.23
N THR A 110 13.89 6.48 3.90
CA THR A 110 13.58 7.58 2.95
C THR A 110 12.31 7.39 2.14
N THR A 111 11.60 6.27 2.32
CA THR A 111 10.45 5.93 1.48
C THR A 111 9.26 6.85 1.77
N SER A 112 8.46 7.16 0.75
CA SER A 112 7.20 7.92 0.90
C SER A 112 5.98 7.02 1.18
N GLN A 113 6.18 5.71 1.23
CA GLN A 113 5.14 4.76 1.60
C GLN A 113 5.03 4.66 3.12
N PHE A 114 3.81 4.43 3.62
CA PHE A 114 3.55 4.35 5.06
C PHE A 114 4.04 3.04 5.67
N LEU A 115 3.96 1.94 4.91
CA LEU A 115 4.33 0.61 5.36
C LEU A 115 5.33 -0.01 4.38
N ALA A 116 6.11 -0.98 4.86
CA ALA A 116 7.01 -1.78 4.04
C ALA A 116 6.75 -3.27 4.27
N ASN A 117 6.73 -4.05 3.18
CA ASN A 117 6.63 -5.51 3.22
C ASN A 117 7.67 -6.14 2.29
N LYS A 118 8.47 -7.12 2.74
CA LYS A 118 8.36 -7.91 3.98
C LYS A 118 9.58 -7.70 4.89
N VAL A 119 9.38 -7.66 6.20
CA VAL A 119 10.45 -7.74 7.20
C VAL A 119 10.27 -9.03 7.99
N LEU A 120 11.37 -9.73 8.30
CA LEU A 120 11.34 -10.97 9.08
C LEU A 120 12.38 -10.89 10.20
N PRO A 121 11.97 -10.80 11.49
CA PRO A 121 12.88 -10.68 12.62
C PRO A 121 13.98 -11.75 12.68
N TYR A 122 13.67 -12.98 12.30
CA TYR A 122 14.63 -14.08 12.28
C TYR A 122 15.64 -14.02 11.13
N PHE A 123 15.39 -13.20 10.10
CA PHE A 123 16.32 -12.98 9.00
C PHE A 123 17.30 -11.87 9.35
N ASP A 124 16.77 -10.72 9.76
CA ASP A 124 17.56 -9.55 10.13
C ASP A 124 16.73 -8.66 11.05
N TYR A 125 17.02 -8.69 12.35
CA TYR A 125 16.34 -7.85 13.34
C TYR A 125 16.89 -6.43 13.38
N ALA A 126 18.13 -6.20 12.93
CA ALA A 126 18.77 -4.90 13.00
C ALA A 126 18.01 -3.84 12.19
N VAL A 127 17.40 -4.22 11.07
CA VAL A 127 16.56 -3.30 10.28
C VAL A 127 15.33 -2.84 11.05
N VAL A 128 14.74 -3.69 11.90
CA VAL A 128 13.59 -3.33 12.74
C VAL A 128 14.02 -2.34 13.80
N ASP A 129 15.11 -2.65 14.50
CA ASP A 129 15.66 -1.84 15.58
C ASP A 129 16.06 -0.43 15.10
N CYS A 130 16.86 -0.35 14.02
CA CYS A 130 17.27 0.93 13.46
C CYS A 130 16.09 1.76 12.92
N LEU A 131 15.06 1.14 12.33
CA LEU A 131 13.88 1.87 11.88
C LEU A 131 13.06 2.41 13.06
N HIS A 132 12.96 1.66 14.15
CA HIS A 132 12.33 2.16 15.38
C HIS A 132 13.08 3.35 15.95
N GLU A 133 14.41 3.32 15.98
CA GLU A 133 15.22 4.47 16.42
C GLU A 133 15.00 5.69 15.53
N VAL A 134 14.97 5.52 14.20
CA VAL A 134 14.67 6.63 13.26
C VAL A 134 13.30 7.23 13.54
N ILE A 135 12.26 6.40 13.68
CA ILE A 135 10.90 6.88 13.98
C ILE A 135 10.89 7.60 15.34
N PHE A 136 11.54 7.03 16.36
CA PHE A 136 11.63 7.64 17.68
C PHE A 136 12.34 9.00 17.63
N ASN A 137 13.49 9.09 16.98
CA ASN A 137 14.29 10.31 16.89
C ASN A 137 13.55 11.42 16.14
N ARG A 138 12.88 11.09 15.03
CA ARG A 138 12.03 12.02 14.27
C ARG A 138 10.84 12.52 15.09
N THR A 139 10.24 11.65 15.90
CA THR A 139 9.01 11.96 16.65
C THR A 139 9.30 12.74 17.94
N TYR A 140 10.31 12.32 18.70
CA TYR A 140 10.52 12.77 20.08
C TYR A 140 11.75 13.64 20.29
N LEU A 141 12.77 13.53 19.42
CA LEU A 141 14.02 14.29 19.55
C LEU A 141 14.14 15.44 18.54
N GLY A 142 13.17 15.59 17.64
CA GLY A 142 13.19 16.62 16.59
C GLY A 142 14.33 16.46 15.59
N GLN A 143 14.92 15.26 15.49
CA GLN A 143 15.99 14.98 14.55
C GLN A 143 15.37 14.70 13.18
N VAL A 144 15.43 15.70 12.30
CA VAL A 144 14.95 15.60 10.92
C VAL A 144 16.11 15.34 9.99
N ASP A 145 16.20 14.11 9.48
CA ASP A 145 17.13 13.68 8.44
C ASP A 145 16.50 13.78 7.03
N TYR A 146 15.17 13.68 6.92
CA TYR A 146 14.40 13.88 5.70
C TYR A 146 13.08 14.60 5.98
N ASP A 147 12.82 15.70 5.27
CA ASP A 147 11.56 16.43 5.40
C ASP A 147 10.39 15.63 4.83
N LEU A 148 9.28 15.57 5.58
CA LEU A 148 8.03 14.99 5.09
C LEU A 148 7.43 15.90 4.01
N ASN A 149 7.53 15.47 2.75
CA ASN A 149 6.93 16.18 1.63
C ASN A 149 5.40 15.97 1.61
N LEU A 150 4.67 16.83 2.33
CA LEU A 150 3.21 16.79 2.38
C LEU A 150 2.55 17.08 1.03
N ASP A 151 3.21 17.82 0.15
CA ASP A 151 2.71 18.14 -1.18
C ASP A 151 2.57 16.90 -2.06
N LEU A 152 3.47 15.93 -1.91
CA LEU A 152 3.40 14.65 -2.61
C LEU A 152 2.06 13.93 -2.34
N TYR A 153 1.61 13.93 -1.08
CA TYR A 153 0.37 13.26 -0.68
C TYR A 153 -0.87 14.09 -1.04
N ARG A 154 -0.81 15.41 -0.84
CA ARG A 154 -1.94 16.32 -1.13
C ARG A 154 -2.26 16.41 -2.60
N LYS A 155 -1.25 16.34 -3.47
CA LYS A 155 -1.40 16.41 -4.94
C LYS A 155 -1.63 15.04 -5.57
N HIS A 156 -1.79 13.99 -4.76
CA HIS A 156 -2.02 12.66 -5.29
C HIS A 156 -3.37 12.57 -6.00
N VAL A 157 -3.41 11.92 -7.16
CA VAL A 157 -4.60 11.87 -8.02
C VAL A 157 -5.83 11.30 -7.32
N SER A 158 -5.63 10.41 -6.32
CA SER A 158 -6.72 9.79 -5.57
C SER A 158 -7.31 10.66 -4.46
N VAL A 159 -6.72 11.82 -4.16
CA VAL A 159 -7.23 12.76 -3.16
C VAL A 159 -8.15 13.76 -3.87
N ARG A 160 -9.45 13.71 -3.56
CA ARG A 160 -10.42 14.72 -4.03
C ARG A 160 -10.32 15.97 -3.13
N SER A 161 -10.09 17.13 -3.74
CA SER A 161 -10.11 18.46 -3.10
C SER A 161 -11.51 18.89 -2.69
#